data_AF-A0A2G6PNZ7-F1
#
_entry.id   AF-A0A2G6PNZ7-F1
#
_cell.length_a   1.000
_cell.length_b   1.000
_cell.length_c   1.000
_cell.angle_alpha   90.00
_cell.angle_beta   90.00
_cell.angle_gamma   90.00
#
_symmetry.space_group_name_H-M   'P 1'
#
loop_
_entity.id
_entity.type
_entity.pdbx_description
1 polymer ?
#
loop_
_entity_poly.entity_id
_entity_poly.type
_entity_poly.pdbx_seq_one_letter_code
_entity_poly.pdbx_strand_id
1 'polypeptide(L)'
;MARPKTKKDLIEASNLNFDKLWEIIDSFTEKEFSTEFDFSANPKLKEAHWKRDKNLKDVLIHLYEWHQLLINWITKNKAGDGVSFLPKPYTFKNIAEMNVKFWEKHQDTSYEKAVKMLKKSHNEVMKIIETFSNEELFTNKYFAWTGTTSVGSYCVSATSSHYDWAIKKLKKHKKNVC
;
A
#
# COMPACT_ATOMS: atom_id res chain seq x y z
N MET A 1 -2.35 14.35 -5.96
CA MET A 1 -2.94 15.32 -5.00
C MET A 1 -1.85 15.84 -4.09
N ALA A 2 -2.07 16.97 -3.41
CA ALA A 2 -1.14 17.44 -2.38
C ALA A 2 -1.02 16.39 -1.27
N ARG A 3 0.17 16.24 -0.69
CA ARG A 3 0.41 15.29 0.41
C ARG A 3 -0.39 15.76 1.66
N PRO A 4 -1.14 14.87 2.34
CA PRO A 4 -1.88 15.22 3.55
C PRO A 4 -0.99 15.87 4.62
N LYS A 5 -1.51 16.88 5.31
CA LYS A 5 -0.79 17.59 6.39
C LYS A 5 -1.55 17.60 7.73
N THR A 6 -2.78 17.09 7.75
CA THR A 6 -3.61 16.96 8.95
C THR A 6 -4.24 15.58 9.02
N LYS A 7 -4.70 15.19 10.21
CA LYS A 7 -5.44 13.92 10.43
C LYS A 7 -6.65 13.83 9.51
N LYS A 8 -7.39 14.93 9.38
CA LYS A 8 -8.56 15.03 8.50
C LYS A 8 -8.16 14.77 7.04
N ASP A 9 -7.16 15.49 6.52
CA ASP A 9 -6.69 15.29 5.14
C ASP A 9 -6.19 13.87 4.89
N LEU A 10 -5.55 13.24 5.89
CA LEU A 10 -5.04 11.88 5.78
C LEU A 10 -6.19 10.88 5.64
N ILE A 11 -7.21 10.97 6.50
CA ILE A 11 -8.37 10.08 6.44
C ILE A 11 -9.12 10.29 5.12
N GLU A 12 -9.41 11.55 4.77
CA GLU A 12 -10.11 11.88 3.52
C GLU A 12 -9.35 11.39 2.29
N ALA A 13 -8.05 11.68 2.18
CA ALA A 13 -7.25 11.23 1.04
C ALA A 13 -7.10 9.71 0.99
N SER A 14 -7.03 9.03 2.15
CA SER A 14 -6.93 7.57 2.20
C SER A 14 -8.21 6.91 1.71
N ASN A 15 -9.37 7.35 2.20
CA ASN A 15 -10.66 6.81 1.80
C ASN A 15 -10.96 7.13 0.33
N LEU A 16 -10.80 8.39 -0.08
CA LEU A 16 -11.05 8.80 -1.47
C LEU A 16 -10.19 8.03 -2.48
N ASN A 17 -8.91 7.78 -2.16
CA ASN A 17 -8.05 7.02 -3.06
C ASN A 17 -8.32 5.52 -3.00
N PHE A 18 -8.80 5.01 -1.87
CA PHE A 18 -9.24 3.63 -1.76
C PHE A 18 -10.50 3.40 -2.61
N ASP A 19 -11.46 4.33 -2.57
CA ASP A 19 -12.66 4.27 -3.40
C ASP A 19 -12.32 4.36 -4.89
N LYS A 20 -11.46 5.32 -5.29
CA LYS A 20 -10.96 5.43 -6.67
C LYS A 20 -10.23 4.17 -7.16
N LEU A 21 -9.56 3.45 -6.27
CA LEU A 21 -8.94 2.17 -6.63
C LEU A 21 -10.01 1.17 -7.04
N TRP A 22 -11.10 1.07 -6.29
CA TRP A 22 -12.22 0.19 -6.62
C TRP A 22 -12.97 0.65 -7.87
N GLU A 23 -13.24 1.96 -8.04
CA GLU A 23 -13.83 2.49 -9.28
C GLU A 23 -13.03 2.07 -10.53
N ILE A 24 -11.69 2.13 -10.45
CA ILE A 24 -10.83 1.68 -11.55
C ILE A 24 -10.97 0.18 -11.76
N ILE A 25 -10.93 -0.63 -10.70
CA ILE A 25 -11.03 -2.09 -10.79
C ILE A 25 -12.38 -2.51 -11.35
N ASP A 26 -13.48 -1.93 -10.86
CA ASP A 26 -14.84 -2.25 -11.28
C ASP A 26 -15.12 -1.80 -12.73
N SER A 27 -14.33 -0.85 -13.25
CA SER A 27 -14.39 -0.45 -14.66
C SER A 27 -13.68 -1.41 -15.62
N PHE A 28 -13.01 -2.46 -15.14
CA PHE A 28 -12.29 -3.40 -16.03
C PHE A 28 -13.29 -4.20 -16.87
N THR A 29 -13.04 -4.25 -18.18
CA THR A 29 -13.69 -5.25 -19.05
C THR A 29 -13.18 -6.65 -18.73
N GLU A 30 -13.90 -7.69 -19.17
CA GLU A 30 -13.44 -9.08 -19.03
C GLU A 30 -12.05 -9.31 -19.63
N LYS A 31 -11.77 -8.69 -20.79
CA LYS A 31 -10.44 -8.72 -21.43
C LYS A 31 -9.37 -8.06 -20.55
N GLU A 32 -9.62 -6.86 -20.03
CA GLU A 32 -8.68 -6.16 -19.15
C GLU A 32 -8.42 -6.94 -17.85
N PHE A 33 -9.43 -7.61 -17.32
CA PHE A 33 -9.34 -8.42 -16.10
C PHE A 33 -8.56 -9.71 -16.30
N SER A 34 -8.81 -10.43 -17.39
CA SER A 34 -8.20 -11.73 -17.69
C SER A 34 -6.80 -11.63 -18.31
N THR A 35 -6.45 -10.50 -18.91
CA THR A 35 -5.12 -10.30 -19.50
C THR A 35 -4.08 -10.07 -18.42
N GLU A 36 -3.02 -10.89 -18.43
CA GLU A 36 -1.87 -10.70 -17.54
C GLU A 36 -1.21 -9.34 -17.77
N PHE A 37 -0.68 -8.77 -16.70
CA PHE A 37 0.05 -7.51 -16.74
C PHE A 37 1.40 -7.72 -17.42
N ASP A 38 1.57 -7.09 -18.58
CA ASP A 38 2.85 -6.97 -19.26
C ASP A 38 3.23 -5.51 -19.51
N PHE A 39 4.40 -5.14 -19.01
CA PHE A 39 5.01 -3.81 -19.13
C PHE A 39 6.40 -3.85 -19.78
N SER A 40 6.85 -5.03 -20.22
CA SER A 40 8.20 -5.30 -20.72
C SER A 40 8.56 -4.47 -21.95
N ALA A 41 7.57 -4.11 -22.77
CA ALA A 41 7.75 -3.29 -23.96
C ALA A 41 8.17 -1.83 -23.67
N ASN A 42 8.08 -1.36 -22.41
CA ASN A 42 8.45 0.01 -22.06
C ASN A 42 9.75 0.06 -21.23
N PRO A 43 10.91 0.34 -21.86
CA PRO A 43 12.22 0.31 -21.19
C PRO A 43 12.40 1.42 -20.13
N LYS A 44 11.48 2.38 -20.05
CA LYS A 44 11.49 3.43 -19.01
C LYS A 44 10.98 2.93 -17.66
N LEU A 45 10.30 1.79 -17.61
CA LEU A 45 9.74 1.21 -16.38
C LEU A 45 10.77 0.28 -15.73
N LYS A 46 11.61 0.83 -14.86
CA LYS A 46 12.78 0.14 -14.29
C LYS A 46 12.53 -0.46 -12.91
N GLU A 47 11.50 0.00 -12.22
CA GLU A 47 11.18 -0.44 -10.86
C GLU A 47 10.71 -1.91 -10.84
N ALA A 48 11.16 -2.67 -9.85
CA ALA A 48 10.90 -4.11 -9.75
C ALA A 48 9.41 -4.48 -9.77
N HIS A 49 8.53 -3.59 -9.28
CA HIS A 49 7.09 -3.83 -9.25
C HIS A 49 6.47 -3.97 -10.64
N TRP A 50 7.06 -3.40 -11.70
CA TRP A 50 6.55 -3.57 -13.07
C TRP A 50 6.66 -5.01 -13.55
N LYS A 51 7.72 -5.73 -13.14
CA LYS A 51 7.91 -7.14 -13.47
C LYS A 51 7.20 -8.07 -12.48
N ARG A 52 7.15 -7.70 -11.20
CA ARG A 52 6.64 -8.53 -10.10
C ARG A 52 5.14 -8.82 -10.20
N ASP A 53 4.29 -7.79 -10.18
CA ASP A 53 2.84 -8.02 -10.11
C ASP A 53 2.29 -8.35 -11.50
N LYS A 54 1.63 -9.51 -11.63
CA LYS A 54 1.15 -10.09 -12.89
C LYS A 54 -0.34 -9.90 -13.14
N ASN A 55 -1.10 -9.53 -12.12
CA ASN A 55 -2.55 -9.38 -12.21
C ASN A 55 -3.06 -8.49 -11.07
N LEU A 56 -4.37 -8.26 -11.03
CA LEU A 56 -5.02 -7.47 -9.98
C LEU A 56 -4.73 -8.04 -8.58
N LYS A 57 -4.82 -9.37 -8.40
CA LYS A 57 -4.57 -10.02 -7.10
C LYS A 57 -3.22 -9.64 -6.53
N ASP A 58 -2.16 -9.65 -7.33
CA ASP A 58 -0.81 -9.32 -6.87
C ASP A 58 -0.71 -7.86 -6.38
N VAL A 59 -1.39 -6.92 -7.04
CA VAL A 59 -1.44 -5.51 -6.59
C VAL A 59 -2.21 -5.40 -5.28
N LEU A 60 -3.35 -6.07 -5.14
CA LEU A 60 -4.15 -6.05 -3.90
C LEU A 60 -3.38 -6.65 -2.71
N ILE A 61 -2.67 -7.75 -2.94
CA ILE A 61 -1.80 -8.37 -1.92
C ILE A 61 -0.67 -7.44 -1.52
N HIS A 62 -0.04 -6.77 -2.48
CA HIS A 62 1.03 -5.83 -2.16
C HIS A 62 0.53 -4.68 -1.26
N LEU A 63 -0.64 -4.11 -1.55
CA LEU A 63 -1.27 -3.11 -0.68
C LEU A 63 -1.62 -3.70 0.70
N TYR A 64 -2.19 -4.90 0.74
CA TYR A 64 -2.53 -5.58 1.99
C TYR A 64 -1.32 -5.81 2.89
N GLU A 65 -0.22 -6.34 2.37
CA GLU A 65 1.00 -6.61 3.16
C GLU A 65 1.61 -5.31 3.69
N TRP A 66 1.54 -4.21 2.94
CA TRP A 66 1.96 -2.90 3.44
C TRP A 66 1.06 -2.35 4.53
N HIS A 67 -0.26 -2.60 4.48
CA HIS A 67 -1.13 -2.34 5.64
C HIS A 67 -0.70 -3.19 6.85
N GLN A 68 -0.38 -4.47 6.67
CA GLN A 68 0.06 -5.33 7.77
C GLN A 68 1.37 -4.84 8.39
N LEU A 69 2.33 -4.37 7.59
CA LEU A 69 3.54 -3.72 8.09
C LEU A 69 3.22 -2.52 8.96
N LEU A 70 2.33 -1.63 8.49
CA LEU A 70 1.91 -0.45 9.25
C LEU A 70 1.19 -0.81 10.56
N ILE A 71 0.21 -1.71 10.49
CA ILE A 71 -0.57 -2.17 11.64
C ILE A 71 0.36 -2.77 12.69
N ASN A 72 1.22 -3.71 12.28
CA ASN A 72 2.15 -4.37 13.19
C ASN A 72 3.13 -3.38 13.81
N TRP A 73 3.74 -2.52 12.98
CA TRP A 73 4.71 -1.52 13.44
C TRP A 73 4.11 -0.54 14.45
N ILE A 74 2.93 0.00 14.20
CA ILE A 74 2.25 0.91 15.13
C ILE A 74 1.88 0.17 16.42
N THR A 75 1.22 -0.98 16.31
CA THR A 75 0.71 -1.73 17.47
C THR A 75 1.85 -2.13 18.41
N LYS A 76 2.92 -2.69 17.83
CA LYS A 76 4.09 -3.13 18.59
C LYS A 76 4.82 -1.98 19.26
N ASN A 77 4.99 -0.85 18.58
CA ASN A 77 5.66 0.30 19.17
C ASN A 77 4.82 1.05 20.20
N LYS A 78 3.49 1.09 20.06
CA LYS A 78 2.60 1.58 21.13
C LYS A 78 2.64 0.69 22.37
N ALA A 79 2.93 -0.61 22.21
CA ALA A 79 3.14 -1.54 23.31
C ALA A 79 4.55 -1.48 23.94
N GLY A 80 5.49 -0.73 23.36
CA GLY A 80 6.85 -0.59 23.87
C GLY A 80 7.88 -1.57 23.28
N ASP A 81 7.52 -2.37 22.28
CA ASP A 81 8.40 -3.44 21.74
C ASP A 81 9.59 -2.91 20.90
N GLY A 82 9.58 -1.63 20.51
CA GLY A 82 10.73 -0.99 19.83
C GLY A 82 11.10 -1.60 18.47
N VAL A 83 10.12 -1.94 17.64
CA VAL A 83 10.34 -2.63 16.36
C VAL A 83 10.52 -1.67 15.19
N SER A 84 11.34 -2.07 14.21
CA SER A 84 11.48 -1.35 12.93
C SER A 84 10.25 -1.55 12.03
N PHE A 85 9.98 -0.59 11.15
CA PHE A 85 8.86 -0.67 10.19
C PHE A 85 9.03 -1.84 9.21
N LEU A 86 10.26 -2.03 8.72
CA LEU A 86 10.61 -3.19 7.90
C LEU A 86 11.11 -4.32 8.80
N PRO A 87 10.58 -5.55 8.65
CA PRO A 87 11.04 -6.69 9.41
C PRO A 87 12.47 -7.07 9.00
N LYS A 88 13.29 -7.51 9.95
CA LYS A 88 14.61 -8.07 9.65
C LYS A 88 14.48 -9.30 8.73
N PRO A 89 15.40 -9.51 7.77
CA PRO A 89 16.64 -8.77 7.52
C PRO A 89 16.50 -7.55 6.58
N TYR A 90 15.27 -7.11 6.28
CA TYR A 90 15.03 -6.10 5.25
C TYR A 90 15.26 -4.67 5.74
N THR A 91 15.66 -3.83 4.80
CA THR A 91 15.90 -2.39 4.92
C THR A 91 15.30 -1.69 3.70
N PHE A 92 15.26 -0.36 3.71
CA PHE A 92 14.82 0.40 2.54
C PHE A 92 15.71 0.17 1.30
N LYS A 93 16.96 -0.30 1.47
CA LYS A 93 17.88 -0.61 0.36
C LYS A 93 17.50 -1.89 -0.39
N ASN A 94 16.95 -2.89 0.30
CA ASN A 94 16.55 -4.18 -0.28
C ASN A 94 15.05 -4.46 -0.14
N ILE A 95 14.25 -3.40 -0.02
CA ILE A 95 12.78 -3.49 0.09
C ILE A 95 12.13 -4.17 -1.13
N ALA A 96 12.77 -4.09 -2.30
CA ALA A 96 12.33 -4.79 -3.50
C ALA A 96 12.31 -6.32 -3.30
N GLU A 97 13.31 -6.88 -2.63
CA GLU A 97 13.39 -8.32 -2.33
C GLU A 97 12.28 -8.74 -1.36
N MET A 98 12.03 -7.95 -0.31
CA MET A 98 10.93 -8.19 0.63
C MET A 98 9.58 -8.23 -0.11
N ASN A 99 9.37 -7.29 -1.03
CA ASN A 99 8.14 -7.25 -1.79
C ASN A 99 7.97 -8.45 -2.73
N VAL A 100 9.07 -9.05 -3.21
CA VAL A 100 9.00 -10.34 -3.93
C VAL A 100 8.57 -11.46 -2.98
N LYS A 101 9.05 -11.48 -1.73
CA LYS A 101 8.59 -12.47 -0.74
C LYS A 101 7.11 -12.35 -0.38
N PHE A 102 6.58 -11.12 -0.32
CA PHE A 102 5.14 -10.91 -0.21
C PHE A 102 4.37 -11.51 -1.39
N TRP A 103 4.87 -11.32 -2.61
CA TRP A 103 4.27 -11.92 -3.78
C TRP A 103 4.33 -13.45 -3.72
N GLU A 104 5.50 -14.05 -3.49
CA GLU A 104 5.69 -15.51 -3.39
C GLU A 104 4.75 -16.15 -2.34
N LYS A 105 4.60 -15.52 -1.17
CA LYS A 105 3.74 -16.00 -0.07
C LYS A 105 2.26 -16.15 -0.47
N HIS A 106 1.81 -15.43 -1.48
CA HIS A 106 0.39 -15.30 -1.84
C HIS A 106 0.06 -15.87 -3.22
N GLN A 107 0.86 -16.81 -3.74
CA GLN A 107 0.54 -17.47 -5.02
C GLN A 107 -0.75 -18.30 -4.94
N ASP A 108 -1.03 -18.94 -3.80
CA ASP A 108 -2.27 -19.69 -3.57
C ASP A 108 -3.45 -18.81 -3.11
N THR A 109 -3.28 -17.48 -3.06
CA THR A 109 -4.37 -16.58 -2.67
C THR A 109 -5.24 -16.23 -3.87
N SER A 110 -6.50 -16.65 -3.84
CA SER A 110 -7.53 -16.25 -4.81
C SER A 110 -7.76 -14.73 -4.82
N TYR A 111 -8.21 -14.19 -5.94
CA TYR A 111 -8.57 -12.78 -6.07
C TYR A 111 -9.62 -12.33 -5.04
N GLU A 112 -10.67 -13.12 -4.81
CA GLU A 112 -11.77 -12.80 -3.89
C GLU A 112 -11.25 -12.68 -2.44
N LYS A 113 -10.31 -13.56 -2.07
CA LYS A 113 -9.63 -13.50 -0.77
C LYS A 113 -8.74 -12.26 -0.66
N ALA A 114 -7.99 -11.91 -1.70
CA ALA A 114 -7.18 -10.69 -1.72
C ALA A 114 -8.05 -9.42 -1.56
N VAL A 115 -9.22 -9.37 -2.20
CA VAL A 115 -10.20 -8.28 -2.02
C VAL A 115 -10.64 -8.18 -0.55
N LYS A 116 -11.06 -9.30 0.06
CA LYS A 116 -11.48 -9.32 1.47
C LYS A 116 -10.36 -8.89 2.40
N MET A 117 -9.14 -9.37 2.17
CA MET A 117 -7.96 -9.04 2.95
C MET A 117 -7.65 -7.53 2.89
N LEU A 118 -7.64 -6.95 1.70
CA LEU A 118 -7.35 -5.53 1.53
C LEU A 118 -8.44 -4.63 2.13
N LYS A 119 -9.72 -4.93 1.89
CA LYS A 119 -10.83 -4.17 2.48
C LYS A 119 -10.82 -4.21 4.00
N LYS A 120 -10.57 -5.40 4.57
CA LYS A 120 -10.45 -5.56 6.02
C LYS A 120 -9.26 -4.76 6.58
N SER A 121 -8.08 -4.88 5.98
CA SER A 121 -6.88 -4.21 6.50
C SER A 121 -6.95 -2.69 6.30
N HIS A 122 -7.59 -2.19 5.24
CA HIS A 122 -7.86 -0.75 5.09
C HIS A 122 -8.68 -0.21 6.28
N ASN A 123 -9.79 -0.88 6.61
CA ASN A 123 -10.63 -0.50 7.75
C ASN A 123 -9.86 -0.56 9.09
N GLU A 124 -8.99 -1.55 9.28
CA GLU A 124 -8.11 -1.64 10.46
C GLU A 124 -7.13 -0.47 10.52
N VAL A 125 -6.49 -0.11 9.40
CA VAL A 125 -5.61 1.07 9.34
C VAL A 125 -6.37 2.35 9.66
N MET A 126 -7.59 2.53 9.13
CA MET A 126 -8.40 3.73 9.42
C MET A 126 -8.73 3.83 10.91
N LYS A 127 -9.17 2.73 11.53
CA LYS A 127 -9.40 2.68 12.99
C LYS A 127 -8.16 3.03 13.78
N ILE A 128 -6.98 2.57 13.37
CA ILE A 128 -5.71 2.92 14.04
C ILE A 128 -5.41 4.41 13.89
N ILE A 129 -5.52 4.97 12.68
CA ILE A 129 -5.30 6.41 12.43
C ILE A 129 -6.26 7.26 13.27
N GLU A 130 -7.50 6.84 13.42
CA GLU A 130 -8.50 7.51 14.26
C GLU A 130 -8.09 7.60 15.74
N THR A 131 -7.27 6.67 16.25
CA THR A 131 -6.81 6.71 17.65
C THR A 131 -5.77 7.79 17.94
N PHE A 132 -5.14 8.37 16.92
CA PHE A 132 -4.10 9.38 17.10
C PHE A 132 -4.66 10.80 17.09
N SER A 133 -4.00 11.73 17.79
CA SER A 133 -4.19 13.16 17.63
C SER A 133 -3.56 13.67 16.33
N ASN A 134 -3.85 14.92 15.96
CA ASN A 134 -3.21 15.55 14.81
C ASN A 134 -1.70 15.74 15.03
N GLU A 135 -1.32 16.15 16.23
CA GLU A 135 0.07 16.35 16.68
C GLU A 135 0.84 15.03 16.63
N GLU A 136 0.27 13.95 17.17
CA GLU A 136 0.88 12.62 17.11
C GLU A 136 1.17 12.14 15.68
N LEU A 137 0.30 12.49 14.72
CA LEU A 137 0.47 12.10 13.32
C LEU A 137 1.43 13.01 12.55
N PHE A 138 1.45 14.31 12.83
CA PHE A 138 2.10 15.29 11.95
C PHE A 138 3.26 16.06 12.58
N THR A 139 3.56 15.85 13.86
CA THR A 139 4.81 16.32 14.46
C THR A 139 5.93 15.32 14.19
N ASN A 140 7.00 15.78 13.54
CA ASN A 140 8.19 14.96 13.32
C ASN A 140 8.82 14.56 14.66
N LYS A 141 9.27 13.30 14.76
CA LYS A 141 9.90 12.75 15.97
C LYS A 141 9.02 12.82 17.22
N TYR A 142 7.70 12.95 17.08
CA TYR A 142 6.78 12.91 18.23
C TYR A 142 6.96 11.60 19.02
N PHE A 143 7.08 10.49 18.29
CA PHE A 143 7.44 9.20 18.87
C PHE A 143 8.90 8.85 18.51
N ALA A 144 9.66 8.36 19.49
CA ALA A 144 11.05 7.97 19.28
C ALA A 144 11.24 6.90 18.17
N TRP A 145 10.24 6.03 18.00
CA TRP A 145 10.26 4.93 17.02
C TRP A 145 10.01 5.37 15.56
N THR A 146 9.71 6.64 15.29
CA THR A 146 9.56 7.15 13.91
C THR A 146 10.87 7.65 13.29
N GLY A 147 11.98 7.62 14.04
CA GLY A 147 13.28 8.10 13.58
C GLY A 147 13.26 9.62 13.38
N THR A 148 13.37 10.09 12.14
CA THR A 148 13.40 11.53 11.82
C THR A 148 12.06 12.09 11.31
N THR A 149 11.07 11.24 11.07
CA THR A 149 9.78 11.62 10.45
C THR A 149 8.62 11.49 11.43
N SER A 150 7.38 11.57 10.94
CA SER A 150 6.14 11.44 11.70
C SER A 150 5.40 10.13 11.38
N VAL A 151 4.50 9.69 12.26
CA VAL A 151 3.63 8.51 12.01
C VAL A 151 2.78 8.71 10.77
N GLY A 152 2.23 9.91 10.59
CA GLY A 152 1.44 10.28 9.43
C GLY A 152 2.19 10.08 8.11
N SER A 153 3.52 10.24 8.08
CA SER A 153 4.31 9.97 6.87
C SER A 153 4.30 8.49 6.46
N TYR A 154 4.35 7.57 7.43
CA TYR A 154 4.19 6.13 7.19
C TYR A 154 2.76 5.77 6.82
N CYS A 155 1.76 6.36 7.48
CA CYS A 155 0.35 6.18 7.12
C CYS A 155 0.10 6.59 5.67
N VAL A 156 0.53 7.79 5.25
CA VAL A 156 0.43 8.26 3.85
C VAL A 156 1.10 7.27 2.89
N SER A 157 2.30 6.77 3.24
CA SER A 157 3.08 5.86 2.40
C SER A 157 2.39 4.52 2.18
N ALA A 158 1.62 4.02 3.15
CA ALA A 158 0.94 2.73 3.09
C ALA A 158 -0.54 2.83 2.68
N THR A 159 -1.10 4.05 2.57
CA THR A 159 -2.52 4.28 2.22
C THR A 159 -2.65 5.16 0.99
N SER A 160 -3.06 6.43 1.13
CA SER A 160 -3.36 7.37 0.05
C SER A 160 -2.33 7.38 -1.09
N SER A 161 -1.03 7.47 -0.79
CA SER A 161 0.02 7.45 -1.83
C SER A 161 0.23 6.07 -2.44
N HIS A 162 0.00 5.00 -1.67
CA HIS A 162 0.14 3.63 -2.17
C HIS A 162 -1.02 3.27 -3.11
N TYR A 163 -2.24 3.71 -2.79
CA TYR A 163 -3.38 3.58 -3.69
C TYR A 163 -3.17 4.40 -4.97
N ASP A 164 -2.61 5.61 -4.89
CA ASP A 164 -2.23 6.39 -6.09
C ASP A 164 -1.23 5.61 -6.98
N TRP A 165 -0.25 4.92 -6.38
CA TRP A 165 0.66 4.03 -7.11
C TRP A 165 -0.10 2.90 -7.80
N ALA A 166 -1.00 2.22 -7.08
CA ALA A 166 -1.78 1.11 -7.63
C ALA A 166 -2.66 1.59 -8.80
N ILE A 167 -3.40 2.69 -8.62
CA ILE A 167 -4.24 3.30 -9.66
C ILE A 167 -3.43 3.62 -10.91
N LYS A 168 -2.23 4.20 -10.77
CA LYS A 168 -1.35 4.49 -11.91
C LYS A 168 -0.95 3.22 -12.66
N LYS A 169 -0.63 2.15 -11.93
CA LYS A 169 -0.30 0.85 -12.53
C LYS A 169 -1.50 0.26 -13.27
N LEU A 170 -2.69 0.28 -12.68
CA LEU A 170 -3.91 -0.25 -13.32
C LEU A 170 -4.32 0.55 -14.56
N LYS A 171 -4.24 1.89 -14.52
CA LYS A 171 -4.48 2.74 -15.69
C LYS A 171 -3.50 2.44 -16.83
N LYS A 172 -2.22 2.16 -16.49
CA LYS A 172 -1.21 1.76 -17.47
C LYS A 172 -1.58 0.43 -18.13
N HIS A 173 -2.03 -0.55 -17.34
CA HIS A 173 -2.49 -1.85 -17.85
C HIS A 173 -3.68 -1.70 -18.79
N LYS A 174 -4.75 -1.01 -18.37
CA LYS A 174 -5.92 -0.75 -19.23
C LYS A 174 -5.50 -0.20 -20.59
N LYS A 175 -4.65 0.83 -20.61
CA LYS A 175 -4.13 1.43 -21.85
C LYS A 175 -3.33 0.46 -22.72
N ASN A 176 -2.66 -0.54 -22.15
CA ASN A 176 -1.89 -1.53 -22.91
C ASN A 176 -2.79 -2.63 -23.53
N VAL A 177 -3.96 -2.88 -22.94
CA VAL A 177 -4.91 -3.94 -23.39
C VAL A 177 -5.98 -3.39 -24.34
N CYS A 178 -6.32 -2.10 -24.20
CA CYS A 178 -7.19 -1.36 -25.12
C CYS A 178 -6.65 -1.33 -26.54
#